data_AF-A0A7X3KZA5-F1
#
_entry.id   AF-A0A7X3KZA5-F1
#
_cell.length_a   1.000
_cell.length_b   1.000
_cell.length_c   1.000
_cell.angle_alpha   90.00
_cell.angle_beta   90.00
_cell.angle_gamma   90.00
#
_symmetry.space_group_name_H-M   'P 1'
#
loop_
_entity.id
_entity.type
_entity.pdbx_description
1 polymer ?
#
loop_
_entity_poly.entity_id
_entity_poly.type
_entity_poly.pdbx_seq_one_letter_code
_entity_poly.pdbx_strand_id
1 'polypeptide(L)'
;MNRLDPDRQAAQVASIIRSAFPIFPIPQGHRRPDSISDYEVDDDIQKFHGRMWTEISIEHWYRCVSPSFIRFATSSEFFNYYLPSLLVAVMQSDDYLHMALDALLPTNPKNEPRAEWKAFRTSLSVEQAEAIVAFLEWVKESSPPESGEWHGADAGLSGLWN
;
A
#
# COMPACT_ATOMS: atom_id res chain seq x y z
N MET A 1 19.89 18.13 -15.35
CA MET A 1 19.44 17.40 -14.15
C MET A 1 19.74 15.93 -14.39
N ASN A 2 20.68 15.34 -13.64
CA ASN A 2 20.97 13.91 -13.75
C ASN A 2 19.79 13.14 -13.18
N ARG A 3 18.99 12.51 -14.04
CA ARG A 3 18.00 11.51 -13.62
C ARG A 3 18.77 10.43 -12.88
N LEU A 4 18.40 10.15 -11.63
CA LEU A 4 18.98 9.01 -10.91
C LEU A 4 18.68 7.74 -11.72
N ASP A 5 19.58 6.78 -11.62
CA ASP A 5 19.32 5.41 -12.06
C ASP A 5 18.01 4.91 -11.43
N PRO A 6 17.01 4.43 -12.21
CA PRO A 6 15.72 3.96 -11.69
C PRO A 6 15.86 3.00 -10.51
N ASP A 7 16.85 2.10 -10.55
CA ASP A 7 17.12 1.14 -9.48
C ASP A 7 17.57 1.82 -8.19
N ARG A 8 18.37 2.88 -8.31
CA ARG A 8 18.84 3.69 -7.18
C ARG A 8 17.70 4.50 -6.57
N GLN A 9 16.79 4.99 -7.39
CA GLN A 9 15.61 5.72 -6.92
C GLN A 9 14.65 4.79 -6.18
N ALA A 10 14.35 3.62 -6.75
CA ALA A 10 13.54 2.60 -6.09
C ALA A 10 14.13 2.18 -4.73
N ALA A 11 15.45 1.94 -4.67
CA ALA A 11 16.14 1.61 -3.42
C ALA A 11 16.04 2.72 -2.36
N GLN A 12 16.14 4.00 -2.78
CA GLN A 12 15.98 5.13 -1.89
C GLN A 12 14.56 5.20 -1.30
N VAL A 13 13.53 5.05 -2.14
CA VAL A 13 12.14 5.08 -1.69
C VAL A 13 11.83 3.88 -0.79
N ALA A 14 12.34 2.69 -1.11
CA ALA A 14 12.24 1.52 -0.24
C ALA A 14 12.88 1.76 1.14
N SER A 15 14.00 2.48 1.20
CA SER A 15 14.63 2.86 2.47
C SER A 15 13.78 3.85 3.28
N ILE A 16 13.09 4.79 2.62
CA ILE A 16 12.15 5.72 3.27
C ILE A 16 10.99 4.93 3.89
N ILE A 17 10.38 4.02 3.13
CA ILE A 17 9.27 3.16 3.61
C ILE A 17 9.72 2.31 4.80
N ARG A 18 10.89 1.65 4.70
CA ARG A 18 11.43 0.83 5.80
C ARG A 18 11.69 1.63 7.08
N SER A 19 11.98 2.91 6.96
CA SER A 19 12.23 3.79 8.12
C SER A 19 10.94 4.33 8.73
N ALA A 20 9.91 4.57 7.91
CA ALA A 20 8.63 5.12 8.35
C ALA A 20 7.69 4.07 8.98
N PHE A 21 7.80 2.81 8.59
CA PHE A 21 6.90 1.75 9.07
C PHE A 21 7.59 0.83 10.09
N PRO A 22 6.99 0.66 11.29
CA PRO A 22 7.58 -0.17 12.33
C PRO A 22 7.53 -1.66 11.95
N ILE A 23 8.54 -2.41 12.37
CA ILE A 23 8.56 -3.89 12.26
C ILE A 23 7.87 -4.57 13.45
N PHE A 24 7.63 -3.86 14.55
CA PHE A 24 6.95 -4.33 15.75
C PHE A 24 6.08 -3.23 16.40
N PRO A 25 5.01 -3.58 17.12
CA PRO A 25 4.50 -4.95 17.34
C PRO A 25 3.82 -5.54 16.10
N ILE A 26 3.85 -6.87 15.97
CA ILE A 26 3.04 -7.57 14.98
C ILE A 26 1.58 -7.55 15.47
N PRO A 27 0.61 -7.13 14.65
CA PRO A 27 -0.81 -7.13 15.01
C PRO A 27 -1.26 -8.53 15.44
N GLN A 28 -1.96 -8.62 16.58
CA GLN A 28 -2.42 -9.91 17.13
C GLN A 28 -3.58 -10.51 16.34
N GLY A 29 -4.32 -9.66 15.62
CA GLY A 29 -5.44 -10.08 14.79
C GLY A 29 -5.73 -9.06 13.69
N HIS A 30 -6.56 -9.48 12.74
CA HIS A 30 -6.93 -8.71 11.55
C HIS A 30 -8.35 -8.16 11.62
N ARG A 31 -9.16 -8.62 12.58
CA ARG A 31 -10.59 -8.33 12.65
C ARG A 31 -10.88 -6.87 12.97
N ARG A 32 -11.88 -6.32 12.28
CA ARG A 32 -12.49 -5.03 12.61
C ARG A 32 -13.29 -5.12 13.92
N PRO A 33 -13.47 -3.99 14.64
CA PRO A 33 -14.27 -3.95 15.86
C PRO A 33 -15.75 -4.36 15.67
N ASP A 34 -16.30 -4.15 14.47
CA ASP A 34 -17.67 -4.53 14.11
C ASP A 34 -17.86 -6.03 13.87
N SER A 35 -16.79 -6.83 13.97
CA SER A 35 -16.80 -8.29 13.87
C SER A 35 -17.36 -8.84 12.54
N ILE A 36 -17.38 -8.02 11.48
CA ILE A 36 -17.72 -8.50 10.14
C ILE A 36 -16.68 -9.51 9.70
N SER A 37 -17.14 -10.66 9.21
CA SER A 37 -16.31 -11.74 8.70
C SER A 37 -16.45 -11.84 7.20
N ASP A 38 -15.32 -11.92 6.52
CA ASP A 38 -15.25 -12.22 5.10
C ASP A 38 -14.33 -13.42 4.91
N TYR A 39 -14.91 -14.54 4.47
CA TYR A 39 -14.19 -15.82 4.40
C TYR A 39 -13.00 -15.77 3.44
N GLU A 40 -13.10 -15.05 2.33
CA GLU A 40 -12.02 -14.96 1.35
C GLU A 40 -10.84 -14.20 1.96
N VAL A 41 -11.12 -13.06 2.60
CA VAL A 41 -10.09 -12.29 3.32
C VAL A 41 -9.49 -13.11 4.47
N ASP A 42 -10.31 -13.85 5.20
CA ASP A 42 -9.88 -14.65 6.35
C ASP A 42 -8.89 -15.75 5.98
N ASP A 43 -9.12 -16.43 4.85
CA ASP A 43 -8.20 -17.42 4.31
C ASP A 43 -6.93 -16.75 3.76
N ASP A 44 -7.08 -15.61 3.12
CA ASP A 44 -5.97 -14.88 2.53
C ASP A 44 -4.97 -14.34 3.54
N ILE A 45 -5.46 -13.72 4.60
CA ILE A 45 -4.61 -13.09 5.61
C ILE A 45 -3.84 -14.11 6.47
N GLN A 46 -4.18 -15.42 6.42
CA GLN A 46 -3.39 -16.46 7.11
C GLN A 46 -1.93 -16.49 6.63
N LYS A 47 -1.69 -16.07 5.38
CA LYS A 47 -0.35 -15.96 4.79
C LYS A 47 0.52 -14.89 5.47
N PHE A 48 -0.12 -13.94 6.15
CA PHE A 48 0.51 -12.79 6.80
C PHE A 48 0.63 -12.99 8.31
N HIS A 49 -0.39 -13.59 8.94
CA HIS A 49 -0.54 -13.66 10.39
C HIS A 49 0.73 -14.15 11.10
N GLY A 50 1.16 -13.39 12.12
CA GLY A 50 2.34 -13.71 12.93
C GLY A 50 3.70 -13.47 12.27
N ARG A 51 3.74 -12.99 11.02
CA ARG A 51 4.99 -12.71 10.29
C ARG A 51 5.36 -11.23 10.35
N MET A 52 6.65 -10.94 10.19
CA MET A 52 7.05 -9.55 10.01
C MET A 52 6.69 -9.12 8.60
N TRP A 53 6.24 -7.87 8.41
CA TRP A 53 5.94 -7.38 7.07
C TRP A 53 7.17 -7.45 6.14
N THR A 54 8.39 -7.39 6.68
CA THR A 54 9.64 -7.53 5.91
C THR A 54 9.87 -8.93 5.33
N GLU A 55 9.11 -9.94 5.77
CA GLU A 55 9.14 -11.31 5.26
C GLU A 55 8.05 -11.57 4.21
N ILE A 56 7.12 -10.63 4.04
CA ILE A 56 6.00 -10.75 3.09
C ILE A 56 6.47 -10.29 1.71
N SER A 57 6.49 -11.23 0.77
CA SER A 57 6.82 -10.99 -0.64
C SER A 57 5.58 -10.71 -1.49
N ILE A 58 5.79 -10.30 -2.75
CA ILE A 58 4.69 -10.12 -3.71
C ILE A 58 3.87 -11.40 -3.92
N GLU A 59 4.46 -12.58 -3.72
CA GLU A 59 3.76 -13.86 -3.87
C GLU A 59 2.67 -14.09 -2.84
N HIS A 60 2.81 -13.47 -1.67
CA HIS A 60 1.79 -13.49 -0.65
C HIS A 60 0.60 -12.61 -1.07
N TRP A 61 0.86 -11.50 -1.77
CA TRP A 61 -0.16 -10.54 -2.20
C TRP A 61 -0.91 -10.96 -3.46
N TYR A 62 -0.25 -11.37 -4.54
CA TYR A 62 -0.95 -11.61 -5.82
C TYR A 62 -1.93 -12.81 -5.76
N ARG A 63 -1.79 -13.65 -4.74
CA ARG A 63 -2.69 -14.79 -4.48
C ARG A 63 -3.89 -14.43 -3.61
N CYS A 64 -4.00 -13.18 -3.20
CA CYS A 64 -5.10 -12.70 -2.40
C CYS A 64 -6.15 -11.95 -3.21
N VAL A 65 -7.32 -11.78 -2.62
CA VAL A 65 -8.29 -10.74 -3.01
C VAL A 65 -7.63 -9.36 -3.04
N SER A 66 -8.27 -8.41 -3.73
CA SER A 66 -7.66 -7.11 -4.01
C SER A 66 -7.21 -6.41 -2.71
N PRO A 67 -6.02 -5.75 -2.70
CA PRO A 67 -5.54 -5.04 -1.52
C PRO A 67 -6.55 -4.05 -0.93
N SER A 68 -7.34 -3.40 -1.76
CA SER A 68 -8.40 -2.51 -1.31
C SER A 68 -9.53 -3.21 -0.57
N PHE A 69 -9.85 -4.46 -0.96
CA PHE A 69 -10.83 -5.30 -0.28
C PHE A 69 -10.28 -5.80 1.06
N ILE A 70 -9.00 -6.20 1.11
CA ILE A 70 -8.33 -6.54 2.38
C ILE A 70 -8.34 -5.34 3.33
N ARG A 71 -8.00 -4.14 2.84
CA ARG A 71 -8.07 -2.89 3.64
C ARG A 71 -9.46 -2.66 4.20
N PHE A 72 -10.49 -2.87 3.39
CA PHE A 72 -11.87 -2.69 3.81
C PHE A 72 -12.31 -3.73 4.85
N ALA A 73 -11.88 -4.98 4.71
CA ALA A 73 -12.32 -6.09 5.55
C ALA A 73 -11.50 -6.29 6.83
N THR A 74 -10.33 -5.66 6.95
CA THR A 74 -9.44 -5.77 8.11
C THR A 74 -9.39 -4.49 8.95
N SER A 75 -8.82 -4.58 10.15
CA SER A 75 -8.54 -3.39 10.97
C SER A 75 -7.45 -2.53 10.31
N SER A 76 -7.52 -1.22 10.50
CA SER A 76 -6.47 -0.31 10.01
C SER A 76 -5.09 -0.66 10.57
N GLU A 77 -5.02 -1.09 11.84
CA GLU A 77 -3.77 -1.54 12.45
C GLU A 77 -3.13 -2.70 11.67
N PHE A 78 -3.93 -3.72 11.33
CA PHE A 78 -3.46 -4.87 10.58
C PHE A 78 -3.03 -4.48 9.17
N PHE A 79 -3.90 -3.77 8.44
CA PHE A 79 -3.60 -3.40 7.07
C PHE A 79 -2.39 -2.48 6.97
N ASN A 80 -2.30 -1.44 7.82
CA ASN A 80 -1.18 -0.49 7.81
C ASN A 80 0.14 -1.16 8.16
N TYR A 81 0.13 -2.18 9.03
CA TYR A 81 1.34 -2.93 9.36
C TYR A 81 1.91 -3.69 8.15
N TYR A 82 1.05 -4.31 7.33
CA TYR A 82 1.49 -5.08 6.16
C TYR A 82 1.59 -4.26 4.86
N LEU A 83 0.92 -3.11 4.75
CA LEU A 83 1.02 -2.19 3.61
C LEU A 83 2.46 -1.96 3.10
N PRO A 84 3.47 -1.65 3.94
CA PRO A 84 4.84 -1.42 3.45
C PRO A 84 5.44 -2.62 2.73
N SER A 85 5.00 -3.86 3.03
CA SER A 85 5.45 -5.04 2.29
C SER A 85 5.01 -5.01 0.84
N LEU A 86 3.77 -4.60 0.57
CA LEU A 86 3.24 -4.44 -0.79
C LEU A 86 4.02 -3.35 -1.53
N LEU A 87 4.15 -2.18 -0.90
CA LEU A 87 4.81 -1.03 -1.52
C LEU A 87 6.27 -1.33 -1.91
N VAL A 88 7.01 -2.03 -1.04
CA VAL A 88 8.40 -2.41 -1.33
C VAL A 88 8.47 -3.55 -2.36
N ALA A 89 7.55 -4.52 -2.30
CA ALA A 89 7.59 -5.67 -3.20
C ALA A 89 7.29 -5.29 -4.66
N VAL A 90 6.37 -4.36 -4.90
CA VAL A 90 6.04 -3.93 -6.28
C VAL A 90 7.16 -3.13 -6.94
N MET A 91 8.06 -2.50 -6.16
CA MET A 91 9.26 -1.84 -6.71
C MET A 91 10.26 -2.82 -7.32
N GLN A 92 10.14 -4.11 -6.99
CA GLN A 92 11.01 -5.17 -7.52
C GLN A 92 10.34 -5.90 -8.70
N SER A 93 9.08 -5.61 -8.98
CA SER A 93 8.26 -6.30 -9.99
C SER A 93 7.14 -5.39 -10.48
N ASP A 94 7.46 -4.58 -11.49
CA ASP A 94 6.58 -3.52 -12.01
C ASP A 94 5.19 -4.01 -12.47
N ASP A 95 5.09 -5.29 -12.86
CA ASP A 95 3.83 -5.94 -13.25
C ASP A 95 2.70 -5.83 -12.20
N TYR A 96 3.06 -5.56 -10.93
CA TYR A 96 2.13 -5.51 -9.82
C TYR A 96 1.90 -4.10 -9.25
N LEU A 97 2.39 -3.03 -9.89
CA LEU A 97 2.19 -1.65 -9.43
C LEU A 97 0.72 -1.28 -9.21
N HIS A 98 -0.17 -1.79 -10.08
CA HIS A 98 -1.61 -1.61 -9.96
C HIS A 98 -2.17 -2.08 -8.60
N MET A 99 -1.57 -3.11 -7.97
CA MET A 99 -1.99 -3.60 -6.66
C MET A 99 -1.69 -2.58 -5.54
N ALA A 100 -0.52 -1.93 -5.61
CA ALA A 100 -0.18 -0.87 -4.65
C ALA A 100 -1.10 0.34 -4.83
N LEU A 101 -1.45 0.69 -6.07
CA LEU A 101 -2.41 1.78 -6.32
C LEU A 101 -3.82 1.43 -5.84
N ASP A 102 -4.27 0.19 -6.03
CA ASP A 102 -5.54 -0.30 -5.45
C ASP A 102 -5.56 -0.17 -3.92
N ALA A 103 -4.46 -0.52 -3.24
CA ALA A 103 -4.33 -0.35 -1.79
C ALA A 103 -4.42 1.11 -1.34
N LEU A 104 -3.80 2.02 -2.09
CA LEU A 104 -3.61 3.42 -1.67
C LEU A 104 -4.75 4.35 -2.08
N LEU A 105 -5.49 4.04 -3.15
CA LEU A 105 -6.51 4.93 -3.70
C LEU A 105 -7.93 4.57 -3.22
N PRO A 106 -8.90 5.50 -3.34
CA PRO A 106 -10.31 5.19 -3.13
C PRO A 106 -10.84 4.24 -4.21
N THR A 107 -11.64 3.26 -3.81
CA THR A 107 -12.19 2.23 -4.71
C THR A 107 -13.47 2.69 -5.40
N ASN A 108 -13.35 3.71 -6.24
CA ASN A 108 -14.45 4.17 -7.09
C ASN A 108 -13.90 4.80 -8.38
N PRO A 109 -14.69 4.86 -9.47
CA PRO A 109 -14.20 5.31 -10.78
C PRO A 109 -13.60 6.72 -10.83
N LYS A 110 -13.86 7.56 -9.81
CA LYS A 110 -13.39 8.94 -9.71
C LYS A 110 -12.38 9.17 -8.58
N ASN A 111 -11.94 8.10 -7.89
CA ASN A 111 -11.08 8.21 -6.71
C ASN A 111 -11.60 9.22 -5.66
N GLU A 112 -12.93 9.30 -5.47
CA GLU A 112 -13.52 10.21 -4.48
C GLU A 112 -13.32 9.62 -3.07
N PRO A 113 -12.71 10.35 -2.13
CA PRO A 113 -12.37 9.83 -0.81
C PRO A 113 -13.62 9.65 0.05
N ARG A 114 -14.09 8.41 0.14
CA ARG A 114 -15.19 7.99 1.01
C ARG A 114 -14.74 7.85 2.48
N ALA A 115 -15.70 7.64 3.38
CA ALA A 115 -15.44 7.65 4.82
C ALA A 115 -14.41 6.58 5.24
N GLU A 116 -14.51 5.38 4.68
CA GLU A 116 -13.60 4.26 4.92
C GLU A 116 -12.17 4.59 4.48
N TRP A 117 -12.02 5.20 3.30
CA TRP A 117 -10.72 5.60 2.79
C TRP A 117 -10.11 6.73 3.61
N LYS A 118 -10.92 7.71 4.02
CA LYS A 118 -10.48 8.79 4.91
C LYS A 118 -10.01 8.26 6.26
N ALA A 119 -10.75 7.32 6.85
CA ALA A 119 -10.37 6.68 8.09
C ALA A 119 -9.03 5.95 7.97
N PHE A 120 -8.82 5.23 6.87
CA PHE A 120 -7.53 4.64 6.52
C PHE A 120 -6.42 5.70 6.44
N ARG A 121 -6.59 6.76 5.63
CA ARG A 121 -5.59 7.83 5.51
C ARG A 121 -5.24 8.42 6.88
N THR A 122 -6.24 8.71 7.71
CA THR A 122 -6.04 9.33 9.03
C THR A 122 -5.46 8.38 10.08
N SER A 123 -5.44 7.07 9.82
CA SER A 123 -4.86 6.07 10.74
C SER A 123 -3.35 5.92 10.61
N LEU A 124 -2.76 6.53 9.58
CA LEU A 124 -1.31 6.55 9.35
C LEU A 124 -0.69 7.76 10.04
N SER A 125 0.56 7.63 10.48
CA SER A 125 1.34 8.77 10.97
C SER A 125 1.71 9.71 9.82
N VAL A 126 2.20 10.91 10.16
CA VAL A 126 2.69 11.87 9.16
C VAL A 126 3.85 11.26 8.38
N GLU A 127 4.80 10.62 9.05
CA GLU A 127 5.97 9.99 8.43
C GLU A 127 5.56 8.84 7.48
N GLN A 128 4.55 8.07 7.86
CA GLN A 128 4.01 7.00 7.00
C GLN A 128 3.31 7.57 5.76
N ALA A 129 2.55 8.66 5.91
CA ALA A 129 1.92 9.34 4.78
C ALA A 129 2.97 9.95 3.84
N GLU A 130 4.02 10.58 4.37
CA GLU A 130 5.15 11.10 3.60
C GLU A 130 5.88 9.99 2.81
N ALA A 131 6.07 8.81 3.42
CA ALA A 131 6.64 7.66 2.73
C ALA A 131 5.75 7.15 1.58
N ILE A 132 4.43 7.20 1.75
CA ILE A 132 3.46 6.89 0.68
C ILE A 132 3.50 7.94 -0.43
N VAL A 133 3.63 9.23 -0.09
CA VAL A 133 3.81 10.29 -1.09
C VAL A 133 5.07 10.04 -1.91
N ALA A 134 6.21 9.77 -1.26
CA ALA A 134 7.46 9.44 -1.95
C ALA A 134 7.32 8.20 -2.86
N PHE A 135 6.54 7.20 -2.44
CA PHE A 135 6.19 6.05 -3.27
C PHE A 135 5.41 6.47 -4.52
N LEU A 136 4.36 7.27 -4.37
CA LEU A 136 3.53 7.73 -5.49
C LEU A 136 4.31 8.62 -6.47
N GLU A 137 5.20 9.48 -5.97
CA GLU A 137 6.12 10.25 -6.81
C GLU A 137 7.00 9.33 -7.66
N TRP A 138 7.58 8.29 -7.05
CA TRP A 138 8.37 7.30 -7.77
C TRP A 138 7.55 6.55 -8.83
N VAL A 139 6.33 6.10 -8.51
CA VAL A 139 5.44 5.46 -9.50
C VAL A 139 5.19 6.39 -10.67
N LYS A 140 4.86 7.66 -10.41
CA LYS A 140 4.58 8.65 -11.46
C LYS A 140 5.81 8.93 -12.34
N GLU A 141 7.00 8.99 -11.76
CA GLU A 141 8.24 9.26 -12.50
C GLU A 141 8.77 8.06 -13.30
N SER A 142 8.45 6.84 -12.84
CA SER A 142 8.89 5.58 -13.43
C SER A 142 7.89 5.03 -14.46
N SER A 143 6.64 5.47 -14.41
CA SER A 143 5.58 5.01 -15.33
C SER A 143 5.49 5.90 -16.58
N PRO A 144 5.17 5.33 -17.76
CA PRO A 144 4.88 6.12 -18.95
C PRO A 144 3.76 7.12 -18.69
N PRO A 145 3.91 8.40 -19.11
CA PRO A 145 2.77 9.31 -19.19
C PRO A 145 1.69 8.65 -20.04
N GLU A 146 0.43 8.61 -19.59
CA GLU A 146 -0.72 7.88 -20.18
C GLU A 146 -0.96 6.45 -19.67
N SER A 147 -0.04 5.86 -18.90
CA SER A 147 -0.30 4.57 -18.23
C SER A 147 -1.33 4.72 -17.11
N GLY A 148 -2.02 3.62 -16.78
CA GLY A 148 -2.94 3.58 -15.64
C GLY A 148 -2.22 3.87 -14.32
N GLU A 149 -0.97 3.40 -14.21
CA GLU A 149 -0.10 3.61 -13.06
C GLU A 149 0.24 5.09 -12.88
N TRP A 150 0.61 5.77 -13.96
CA TRP A 150 0.87 7.19 -13.95
C TRP A 150 -0.36 7.99 -13.50
N HIS A 151 -1.54 7.69 -14.06
CA HIS A 151 -2.78 8.36 -13.70
C HIS A 151 -3.22 8.09 -12.26
N GLY A 152 -3.04 6.86 -11.78
CA GLY A 152 -3.31 6.51 -10.39
C GLY A 152 -2.39 7.27 -9.42
N ALA A 153 -1.10 7.33 -9.73
CA ALA A 153 -0.14 8.08 -8.93
C ALA A 153 -0.42 9.59 -8.95
N ASP A 154 -0.74 10.16 -10.12
CA ASP A 154 -1.12 11.57 -10.25
C ASP A 154 -2.38 11.91 -9.47
N ALA A 155 -3.40 11.03 -9.47
CA ALA A 155 -4.60 11.21 -8.66
C ALA A 155 -4.28 11.17 -7.16
N GLY A 156 -3.39 10.26 -6.74
CA GLY A 156 -2.91 10.17 -5.36
C GLY A 156 -2.24 11.46 -4.89
N LEU A 157 -1.37 12.03 -5.72
CA LEU A 157 -0.63 13.26 -5.43
C LEU A 157 -1.50 14.52 -5.57
N SER A 158 -2.56 14.52 -6.37
CA SER A 158 -3.38 15.71 -6.63
C SER A 158 -4.40 16.04 -5.52
N GLY A 159 -4.13 15.66 -4.27
CA GLY A 159 -4.93 16.05 -3.10
C GLY A 159 -5.55 14.91 -2.30
N LEU A 160 -5.25 13.65 -2.63
CA LEU A 160 -5.58 12.52 -1.76
C LEU A 160 -4.56 12.38 -0.63
N TRP A 161 -3.28 12.34 -0.98
CA TRP A 161 -2.18 12.16 -0.03
C TRP A 161 -1.47 13.45 0.37
N ASN A 162 -1.47 14.46 -0.52
CA ASN A 162 -0.95 15.81 -0.24
C ASN A 162 -1.78 16.60 0.79
#